data_AF-A0A8J8B7C6-F1
#
_entry.id   AF-A0A8J8B7C6-F1
#
_cell.length_a   1.000
_cell.length_b   1.000
_cell.length_c   1.000
_cell.angle_alpha   90.00
_cell.angle_beta   90.00
_cell.angle_gamma   90.00
#
_symmetry.space_group_name_H-M   'P 1'
#
loop_
_entity.id
_entity.type
_entity.pdbx_description
1 polymer ?
#
loop_
_entity_poly.entity_id
_entity_poly.type
_entity_poly.pdbx_seq_one_letter_code
_entity_poly.pdbx_strand_id
1 'polypeptide(L)' 'MKDQPTTPTGTHPPSAEIVAKAHIDAAKYDALYARSISDPEGFWAEQAQRLDWIKAPTKIKDVDF' A
#
# COMPACT_ATOMS: atom_id res chain seq x y z
N MET A 1 -19.70 8.15 36.23
CA MET A 1 -19.03 6.93 35.75
C MET A 1 -19.49 6.66 34.34
N LYS A 2 -18.61 6.88 33.35
CA LYS A 2 -18.78 6.37 31.99
C LYS A 2 -17.53 5.55 31.75
N ASP A 3 -17.68 4.24 31.83
CA ASP A 3 -16.57 3.30 31.66
C ASP A 3 -16.00 3.44 30.25
N GLN A 4 -14.74 3.85 30.18
CA GLN A 4 -13.98 3.89 28.94
C GLN A 4 -13.37 2.49 28.75
N PRO A 5 -13.59 1.80 27.61
CA PRO A 5 -12.97 0.50 27.40
C PRO A 5 -11.46 0.69 27.27
N THR A 6 -10.73 0.04 28.16
CA THR A 6 -9.27 -0.06 28.11
C THR A 6 -8.88 -0.85 26.87
N THR A 7 -8.25 -0.19 25.89
CA THR A 7 -7.64 -0.87 24.75
C THR A 7 -6.56 -1.83 25.26
N PRO A 8 -6.57 -3.12 24.91
CA PRO A 8 -5.49 -4.02 25.29
C PRO A 8 -4.27 -3.76 24.40
N THR A 9 -3.08 -3.72 25.00
CA THR A 9 -1.81 -3.84 24.27
C THR A 9 -1.76 -5.22 23.59
N GLY A 10 -1.98 -5.27 22.28
CA GLY A 10 -1.93 -6.48 21.45
C GLY A 10 -2.22 -6.20 19.98
N THR A 11 -1.72 -7.03 19.07
CA THR A 11 -1.99 -6.91 17.63
C THR A 11 -3.47 -7.16 17.33
N HIS A 12 -4.12 -6.23 16.63
CA HIS A 12 -5.51 -6.36 16.21
C HIS A 12 -5.61 -6.82 14.76
N PRO A 13 -6.04 -8.07 14.48
CA PRO A 13 -6.23 -8.51 13.11
C PRO A 13 -7.43 -7.79 12.47
N PRO A 14 -7.41 -7.56 11.14
CA PRO A 14 -8.57 -7.01 10.43
C PRO A 14 -9.77 -7.96 10.54
N SER A 15 -10.98 -7.40 10.52
CA SER A 15 -12.20 -8.20 10.53
C SER A 15 -12.32 -9.06 9.26
N ALA A 16 -13.04 -10.18 9.35
CA ALA A 16 -13.27 -11.06 8.20
C ALA A 16 -13.93 -10.33 7.02
N GLU A 17 -14.82 -9.37 7.29
CA GLU A 17 -15.44 -8.54 6.24
C GLU A 17 -14.42 -7.69 5.49
N ILE A 18 -13.46 -7.09 6.21
CA ILE A 18 -12.38 -6.30 5.59
C ILE A 18 -11.48 -7.21 4.77
N VAL A 19 -11.10 -8.38 5.31
CA VAL A 19 -10.26 -9.34 4.59
C VAL A 19 -10.92 -9.80 3.28
N ALA A 20 -12.22 -10.09 3.30
CA ALA A 20 -12.94 -10.53 2.11
C ALA A 20 -13.07 -9.47 1.01
N LYS A 21 -13.04 -8.18 1.37
CA LYS A 21 -13.18 -7.05 0.43
C LYS A 21 -11.84 -6.41 0.05
N ALA A 22 -10.75 -6.81 0.68
CA ALA A 22 -9.44 -6.24 0.43
C ALA A 22 -8.92 -6.61 -0.98
N HIS A 23 -8.36 -5.63 -1.68
CA HIS A 23 -7.77 -5.85 -3.01
C HIS A 23 -6.39 -6.54 -2.95
N ILE A 24 -5.80 -6.57 -1.75
CA ILE A 24 -4.45 -7.03 -1.46
C ILE A 24 -4.49 -7.73 -0.09
N ASP A 25 -3.93 -8.95 -0.03
CA ASP A 25 -3.67 -9.67 1.21
C ASP A 25 -2.22 -9.45 1.68
N ALA A 26 -1.84 -10.05 2.80
CA ALA A 26 -0.50 -9.88 3.37
C ALA A 26 0.63 -10.32 2.41
N ALA A 27 0.49 -11.48 1.77
CA ALA A 27 1.50 -12.01 0.87
C ALA A 27 1.69 -11.12 -0.37
N LYS A 28 0.59 -10.62 -0.94
CA LYS A 28 0.63 -9.70 -2.07
C LYS A 28 1.17 -8.33 -1.66
N TYR A 29 0.88 -7.85 -0.45
CA TYR A 29 1.49 -6.63 0.08
C TYR A 29 3.01 -6.78 0.15
N ASP A 30 3.51 -7.87 0.75
CA ASP A 30 4.95 -8.10 0.91
C ASP A 30 5.66 -8.15 -0.45
N ALA A 31 5.07 -8.84 -1.43
CA ALA A 31 5.62 -8.92 -2.78
C ALA A 31 5.64 -7.54 -3.49
N LEU A 32 4.54 -6.78 -3.41
CA LEU A 32 4.47 -5.44 -4.02
C LEU A 32 5.43 -4.47 -3.34
N TYR A 33 5.55 -4.53 -2.02
CA TYR A 33 6.47 -3.70 -1.26
C TYR A 33 7.93 -4.02 -1.63
N ALA A 34 8.31 -5.30 -1.62
CA ALA A 34 9.65 -5.72 -2.03
C ALA A 34 9.99 -5.23 -3.45
N ARG A 35 9.03 -5.29 -4.38
CA ARG A 35 9.22 -4.76 -5.73
C ARG A 35 9.33 -3.23 -5.76
N SER A 36 8.52 -2.51 -4.98
CA SER A 36 8.56 -1.05 -4.92
C SER A 36 9.91 -0.49 -4.47
N ILE A 37 10.68 -1.28 -3.71
CA ILE A 37 12.02 -0.93 -3.24
C ILE A 37 13.10 -1.41 -4.21
N SER A 38 13.00 -2.65 -4.70
CA SER A 38 14.03 -3.25 -5.57
C SER A 38 13.97 -2.76 -7.03
N ASP A 39 12.80 -2.42 -7.53
CA ASP A 39 12.55 -1.85 -8.87
C ASP A 39 11.58 -0.66 -8.76
N PRO A 40 12.03 0.48 -8.19
CA PRO A 40 11.15 1.62 -7.94
C PRO A 40 10.68 2.29 -9.24
N GLU A 41 11.54 2.39 -10.26
CA GLU A 41 11.18 2.99 -11.56
C GLU A 41 10.09 2.16 -12.25
N GLY A 42 10.27 0.84 -12.38
CA GLY A 42 9.30 -0.03 -13.04
C GLY A 42 8.00 -0.14 -12.25
N PHE A 43 8.08 -0.31 -10.92
CA PHE A 43 6.88 -0.41 -10.07
C PHE A 43 6.02 0.85 -10.15
N TRP A 44 6.63 2.02 -9.98
CA TRP A 44 5.88 3.28 -9.99
C TRP A 44 5.45 3.70 -11.40
N ALA A 45 6.16 3.30 -12.46
CA ALA A 45 5.69 3.46 -13.84
C ALA A 45 4.36 2.73 -14.06
N GLU A 46 4.26 1.47 -13.63
CA GLU A 46 3.02 0.70 -13.73
C GLU A 46 1.89 1.30 -12.88
N GLN A 47 2.19 1.76 -11.66
CA GLN A 47 1.17 2.42 -10.84
C GLN A 47 0.69 3.74 -11.46
N ALA A 48 1.57 4.49 -12.14
CA ALA A 48 1.22 5.74 -12.80
C ALA A 48 0.24 5.56 -13.97
N GLN A 49 0.18 4.37 -14.60
CA GLN A 49 -0.76 4.06 -15.69
C GLN A 49 -2.23 4.05 -15.24
N ARG A 50 -2.50 4.05 -13.93
CA ARG A 50 -3.86 4.05 -13.36
C ARG A 50 -4.52 5.43 -13.39
N LEU A 51 -3.78 6.47 -13.78
CA LEU A 51 -4.24 7.85 -13.84
C LEU A 51 -4.42 8.28 -15.29
N ASP A 52 -5.46 9.08 -15.54
CA ASP A 52 -5.70 9.70 -16.84
C ASP A 52 -4.85 10.96 -16.97
N TRP A 53 -3.69 10.80 -17.59
CA TRP A 53 -2.77 11.90 -17.84
C TRP A 53 -3.15 12.68 -19.10
N ILE A 54 -3.09 14.01 -19.02
CA ILE A 54 -3.05 14.86 -20.22
C ILE A 54 -1.72 14.65 -20.97
N LYS A 55 -0.62 14.50 -20.23
CA LYS A 55 0.69 14.06 -20.73
C LYS A 55 1.36 13.17 -19.69
N ALA A 56 1.63 11.93 -20.06
CA ALA A 56 2.27 10.97 -19.17
C ALA A 56 3.74 11.35 -18.86
N PRO A 57 4.24 11.05 -17.66
CA PRO A 57 5.64 11.26 -17.30
C PRO A 57 6.56 10.30 -18.05
N THR A 58 7.74 10.78 -18.45
CA THR A 58 8.81 9.95 -19.05
C THR A 58 9.94 9.63 -18.07
N LYS A 59 9.98 10.31 -16.92
CA LYS A 59 10.90 10.07 -15.80
C LYS A 59 10.05 9.81 -14.58
N ILE A 60 10.29 8.70 -13.89
CA ILE A 60 9.42 8.24 -12.79
C ILE A 60 10.02 8.61 -11.43
N LYS A 61 11.34 8.47 -11.27
CA LYS A 61 12.05 8.80 -10.04
C LYS A 61 13.18 9.79 -10.32
N ASP A 62 13.25 10.85 -9.49
CA ASP A 62 14.34 11.82 -9.49
C ASP A 62 14.54 12.33 -8.07
N VAL A 63 15.54 11.79 -7.35
CA VAL A 63 15.78 12.08 -5.92
C VAL A 63 17.27 12.17 -5.64
N ASP A 64 17.64 13.01 -4.67
CA ASP A 64 19.00 13.21 -4.15
C ASP A 64 18.97 13.10 -2.60
N PHE A 65 20.06 12.63 -1.98
CA PHE A 65 20.11 12.20 -0.56
C PHE A 65 21.17 12.93 0.27
#